data_AF-A0AAV9FMR9-F1
#
_entry.id   AF-A0AAV9FMR9-F1
#
_cell.length_a   1.000
_cell.length_b   1.000
_cell.length_c   1.000
_cell.angle_alpha   90.00
_cell.angle_beta   90.00
_cell.angle_gamma   90.00
#
_symmetry.space_group_name_H-M   'P 1'
#
loop_
_entity.id
_entity.type
_entity.pdbx_description
1 polymer ?
#
loop_
_entity_poly.entity_id
_entity_poly.type
_entity_poly.pdbx_seq_one_letter_code
_entity_poly.pdbx_strand_id
1 'polypeptide(L)'
;MGLEAGAAPGCESKILVIGATGYIGKHLIRASVAAGHPTTVLIKAETLASTDPSKQSLFKEFESIGVKIVKRFLPSEFGIERGRVKVLPIFQFVMDNKVEI
;
A
#
# COMPACT_ATOMS: atom_id res chain seq x y z
N MET A 1 23.72 3.52 17.59
CA MET A 1 23.85 4.30 16.35
C MET A 1 22.46 4.47 15.76
N GLY A 2 21.73 5.48 16.22
CA GLY A 2 20.41 5.84 15.68
C GLY A 2 20.60 6.79 14.52
N LEU A 3 19.95 6.53 13.39
CA LEU A 3 19.97 7.40 12.23
C LEU A 3 18.83 8.43 12.40
N GLU A 4 19.09 9.48 13.16
CA GLU A 4 18.22 10.66 13.18
C GLU A 4 18.54 11.48 11.92
N ALA A 5 17.83 11.20 10.83
CA ALA A 5 17.86 12.05 9.64
C ALA A 5 16.98 13.27 9.90
N GLY A 6 17.59 14.35 10.41
CA GLY A 6 16.96 15.66 10.50
C GLY A 6 16.72 16.23 9.10
N ALA A 7 15.51 16.05 8.58
CA ALA A 7 15.06 16.68 7.34
C ALA A 7 14.42 18.05 7.62
N ALA A 8 14.79 19.05 6.82
CA ALA A 8 14.35 20.44 6.98
C ALA A 8 12.83 20.56 6.78
N PRO A 9 12.10 21.27 7.68
CA PRO A 9 10.66 21.44 7.58
C PRO A 9 10.32 22.37 6.41
N GLY A 10 10.07 21.82 5.21
CA GLY A 10 9.63 22.64 4.08
C GLY A 10 9.38 21.97 2.72
N CYS A 11 9.96 20.80 2.43
CA CYS A 11 9.88 20.17 1.08
C CYS A 11 9.45 18.69 1.11
N GLU A 12 8.62 18.32 2.08
CA GLU A 12 8.26 16.93 2.37
C GLU A 12 6.90 16.59 1.75
N SER A 13 6.88 15.68 0.76
CA SER A 13 5.63 15.22 0.16
C SER A 13 4.93 14.24 1.10
N LYS A 14 3.61 14.38 1.27
CA LYS A 14 2.80 13.40 2.01
C LYS A 14 2.55 12.18 1.13
N ILE A 15 3.05 11.03 1.55
CA ILE A 15 2.98 9.79 0.76
C ILE A 15 1.89 8.88 1.35
N LEU A 16 0.99 8.41 0.49
CA LEU A 16 0.00 7.38 0.82
C LEU A 16 0.33 6.09 0.07
N VAL A 17 0.63 5.01 0.81
CA VAL A 17 0.94 3.70 0.23
C VAL A 17 -0.26 2.76 0.37
N ILE A 18 -0.72 2.23 -0.78
CA ILE A 18 -1.72 1.16 -0.85
C ILE A 18 -0.99 -0.16 -1.14
N GLY A 19 -1.31 -1.22 -0.39
CA GLY A 19 -0.59 -2.49 -0.52
C GLY A 19 0.71 -2.56 0.31
N ALA A 20 0.75 -1.80 1.41
CA ALA A 20 1.86 -1.75 2.37
C ALA A 20 2.37 -3.12 2.86
N THR A 21 1.48 -4.11 2.95
CA THR A 21 1.80 -5.47 3.42
C THR A 21 2.41 -6.37 2.34
N GLY A 22 2.37 -5.94 1.07
CA GLY A 22 2.96 -6.67 -0.05
C GLY A 22 4.48 -6.67 -0.03
N TYR A 23 5.10 -7.46 -0.92
CA TYR A 23 6.56 -7.60 -0.99
C TYR A 23 7.27 -6.26 -1.25
N ILE A 24 6.79 -5.50 -2.24
CA ILE A 24 7.35 -4.19 -2.61
C ILE A 24 6.96 -3.11 -1.59
N GLY A 25 5.72 -3.13 -1.09
CA GLY A 25 5.17 -2.10 -0.21
C GLY A 25 6.01 -1.87 1.05
N LYS A 26 6.52 -2.94 1.67
CA LYS A 26 7.36 -2.86 2.89
C LYS A 26 8.63 -2.04 2.67
N HIS A 27 9.31 -2.27 1.55
CA HIS A 27 10.55 -1.59 1.21
C HIS A 27 10.30 -0.13 0.84
N LEU A 28 9.21 0.14 0.11
CA LEU A 28 8.82 1.49 -0.25
C LEU A 28 8.54 2.35 0.98
N ILE A 29 7.87 1.80 1.99
CA ILE A 29 7.58 2.51 3.25
C ILE A 29 8.88 2.85 3.98
N ARG A 30 9.79 1.89 4.14
CA ARG A 30 11.09 2.11 4.78
C ARG A 30 11.89 3.19 4.07
N ALA A 31 11.94 3.16 2.74
CA ALA A 31 12.62 4.17 1.94
C ALA A 31 11.98 5.55 2.07
N SER A 32 10.65 5.62 2.05
CA SER A 32 9.88 6.86 2.21
C SER A 32 10.14 7.53 3.55
N VAL A 33 10.10 6.76 4.65
CA VAL A 33 10.41 7.27 5.99
C VAL A 33 11.89 7.68 6.10
N ALA A 34 12.81 6.88 5.55
CA ALA A 34 14.24 7.22 5.55
C ALA A 34 14.55 8.48 4.74
N ALA A 35 13.74 8.79 3.72
CA ALA A 35 13.81 10.03 2.95
C ALA A 35 13.20 11.25 3.66
N GLY A 36 12.63 11.07 4.85
CA GLY A 36 11.98 12.14 5.64
C GLY A 36 10.49 12.31 5.38
N HIS A 37 9.93 11.61 4.38
CA HIS A 37 8.57 11.84 3.92
C HIS A 37 7.51 11.32 4.90
N PRO A 38 6.57 12.16 5.35
CA PRO A 38 5.42 11.73 6.14
C PRO A 38 4.62 10.65 5.40
N THR A 39 4.69 9.42 5.89
CA THR A 39 4.15 8.24 5.20
C THR A 39 2.91 7.72 5.91
N THR A 40 1.84 7.56 5.15
CA THR A 40 0.58 6.97 5.59
C THR A 40 0.32 5.69 4.80
N VAL A 41 -0.20 4.65 5.44
CA VAL A 41 -0.50 3.37 4.80
C VAL A 41 -1.98 3.06 4.89
N LEU A 42 -2.54 2.56 3.80
CA LEU A 42 -3.96 2.15 3.73
C LEU A 42 -4.06 0.63 3.83
N ILE A 43 -4.68 0.13 4.90
CA ILE A 43 -4.75 -1.30 5.20
C ILE A 43 -6.20 -1.75 5.35
N LYS A 44 -6.53 -2.92 4.77
CA LYS A 44 -7.87 -3.52 4.87
C LYS A 44 -8.20 -3.88 6.32
N ALA A 45 -9.44 -3.64 6.74
CA ALA A 45 -9.93 -3.95 8.08
C ALA A 45 -9.61 -5.39 8.52
N GLU A 46 -9.85 -6.36 7.63
CA GLU A 46 -9.55 -7.78 7.87
C GLU A 46 -8.06 -8.05 8.07
N THR A 47 -7.20 -7.31 7.35
CA THR A 47 -5.74 -7.46 7.49
C THR A 47 -5.26 -6.89 8.82
N LEU A 48 -5.88 -5.79 9.31
CA LEU A 48 -5.63 -5.27 10.66
C LEU A 48 -6.12 -6.23 11.74
N ALA A 49 -7.26 -6.89 11.52
CA ALA A 49 -7.82 -7.88 12.44
C ALA A 49 -7.18 -9.27 12.33
N SER A 50 -6.21 -9.45 11.43
CA SER A 50 -5.59 -10.75 11.15
C SER A 50 -4.71 -11.21 12.31
N THR A 51 -4.86 -12.48 12.68
CA THR A 51 -4.03 -13.14 13.71
C THR A 51 -2.68 -13.62 13.17
N ASP A 52 -2.37 -13.35 11.89
CA ASP A 52 -1.08 -13.74 11.31
C ASP A 52 0.08 -13.02 12.00
N PRO A 53 0.99 -13.75 12.68
CA PRO A 53 2.08 -13.13 13.42
C PRO A 53 3.01 -12.32 12.52
N SER A 54 3.18 -12.73 11.25
CA SER A 54 3.99 -12.00 10.27
C SER A 54 3.39 -10.65 9.85
N LYS A 55 2.06 -10.48 9.91
CA LYS A 55 1.41 -9.20 9.58
C LYS A 55 1.43 -8.27 10.80
N GLN A 56 1.22 -8.82 11.99
CA GLN A 56 1.29 -8.06 13.23
C GLN A 56 2.68 -7.50 13.51
N SER A 57 3.74 -8.27 13.25
CA SER A 57 5.11 -7.77 13.39
C SER A 57 5.39 -6.59 12.46
N LEU A 58 4.88 -6.62 11.23
CA LEU A 58 5.00 -5.51 10.27
C LEU A 58 4.26 -4.26 10.73
N PHE A 59 3.06 -4.40 11.31
CA PHE A 59 2.32 -3.24 11.81
C PHE A 59 3.04 -2.59 12.99
N LYS A 60 3.57 -3.39 13.92
CA LYS A 60 4.40 -2.89 15.02
C LYS A 60 5.65 -2.17 14.50
N GLU A 61 6.28 -2.73 13.47
CA GLU A 61 7.42 -2.09 12.81
C GLU A 61 7.01 -0.73 12.23
N PHE A 62 5.92 -0.67 11.47
CA PHE A 62 5.41 0.57 10.87
C PHE A 62 5.07 1.64 11.91
N GLU A 63 4.42 1.26 13.01
CA GLU A 63 4.15 2.18 14.12
C GLU A 63 5.44 2.69 14.78
N SER A 64 6.44 1.81 14.94
CA SER A 64 7.73 2.18 15.55
C SER A 64 8.55 3.17 14.71
N ILE A 65 8.38 3.16 13.38
CA ILE A 65 9.02 4.09 12.45
C ILE A 65 8.14 5.32 12.14
N GLY A 66 7.06 5.53 12.88
CA GLY A 66 6.22 6.72 12.77
C GLY A 66 5.24 6.72 11.58
N VAL A 67 4.99 5.58 10.96
CA VAL A 67 4.04 5.47 9.83
C VAL A 67 2.61 5.48 10.35
N LYS A 68 1.76 6.32 9.75
CA LYS A 68 0.34 6.39 10.12
C LYS A 68 -0.46 5.29 9.42
N ILE A 69 -1.10 4.42 10.19
CA ILE A 69 -1.97 3.38 9.67
C ILE A 69 -3.41 3.90 9.55
N VAL A 70 -3.99 3.81 8.36
CA VAL A 70 -5.39 4.18 8.09
C VAL A 70 -6.17 2.97 7.60
N LYS A 71 -7.35 2.76 8.18
CA LYS A 71 -8.27 1.70 7.79
C LYS A 71 -8.86 2.01 6.40
N ARG A 72 -8.74 1.06 5.49
CA ARG A 72 -9.35 1.11 4.15
C ARG A 72 -10.88 1.03 4.28
N PHE A 73 -11.57 2.01 3.69
CA PHE A 73 -13.03 2.01 3.56
C PHE A 73 -13.52 1.17 2.38
N LEU A 74 -12.68 0.94 1.36
CA LEU A 74 -13.08 0.20 0.16
C LEU A 74 -13.34 -1.28 0.48
N PRO A 75 -14.56 -1.78 0.26
CA PRO A 75 -14.84 -3.22 0.34
C PRO A 75 -14.13 -3.94 -0.82
N SER A 76 -13.85 -5.24 -0.63
CA SER A 76 -13.17 -6.07 -1.65
C SER A 76 -13.88 -6.08 -3.00
N GLU A 77 -15.20 -5.90 -2.97
CA GLU A 77 -16.11 -5.93 -4.13
C GLU A 77 -16.17 -4.59 -4.87
N PHE A 78 -15.58 -3.51 -4.31
CA PHE A 78 -15.66 -2.19 -4.91
C PHE A 78 -14.91 -2.15 -6.26
N GLY A 79 -15.66 -1.96 -7.34
CA GLY A 79 -15.13 -1.97 -8.71
C GLY A 79 -15.26 -3.32 -9.43
N ILE A 80 -15.71 -4.39 -8.75
CA ILE A 80 -16.04 -5.70 -9.35
C ILE A 80 -17.51 -5.76 -9.77
N GLU A 81 -18.11 -4.62 -10.12
CA GLU A 81 -19.41 -4.64 -10.77
C GLU A 81 -19.24 -5.13 -12.20
N ARG A 82 -19.65 -6.39 -12.45
CA ARG A 82 -19.55 -7.04 -13.77
C ARG A 82 -20.17 -6.22 -14.91
N GLY A 83 -21.05 -5.26 -14.62
CA GLY A 83 -21.68 -4.36 -15.60
C GLY A 83 -21.04 -2.99 -15.78
N ARG A 84 -20.01 -2.60 -15.02
CA ARG A 84 -19.40 -1.26 -15.06
C ARG A 84 -17.95 -1.22 -15.53
N VAL A 85 -17.32 -2.39 -15.71
CA VAL A 85 -15.95 -2.49 -16.24
C VAL A 85 -15.99 -2.27 -17.75
N LYS A 86 -15.68 -1.05 -18.20
CA LYS A 86 -15.34 -0.80 -19.61
C LYS A 86 -13.90 -1.24 -19.83
N VAL A 87 -13.71 -2.49 -20.22
CA VAL A 87 -12.42 -2.99 -20.71
C VAL A 87 -12.05 -2.17 -21.95
N LEU A 88 -10.84 -1.63 -22.03
CA LEU A 88 -10.41 -0.91 -23.23
C LEU A 88 -10.41 -1.88 -24.43
N PRO A 89 -10.76 -1.43 -25.64
CA PRO A 89 -10.88 -2.31 -26.80
C PRO A 89 -9.67 -3.22 -27.04
N ILE A 90 -8.46 -2.72 -26.75
CA ILE A 90 -7.23 -3.50 -26.90
C ILE A 90 -7.13 -4.67 -25.90
N PHE A 91 -7.60 -4.48 -24.67
CA PHE A 91 -7.60 -5.55 -23.67
C PHE A 91 -8.71 -6.58 -23.92
N GLN A 92 -9.84 -6.16 -24.50
CA GLN A 92 -10.88 -7.10 -24.94
C GLN A 92 -10.33 -8.01 -26.04
N PHE A 93 -9.65 -7.43 -27.04
CA PHE A 93 -9.00 -8.21 -28.10
C PHE A 93 -7.97 -9.20 -27.55
N VAL A 94 -7.14 -8.81 -26.58
CA VAL A 94 -6.16 -9.71 -25.94
C VAL A 94 -6.86 -10.88 -25.21
N MET A 95 -7.95 -10.60 -24.49
CA MET A 95 -8.70 -11.62 -23.77
C MET A 95 -9.42 -12.59 -24.72
N ASP A 96 -9.97 -12.07 -25.82
CA ASP A 96 -10.68 -12.86 -26.83
C ASP A 96 -9.73 -13.76 -27.63
N ASN A 97 -8.49 -13.31 -27.84
CA ASN A 97 -7.50 -14.01 -28.65
C ASN A 97 -6.49 -14.82 -27.84
N LYS A 98 -6.81 -15.19 -26.59
CA LYS A 98 -6.01 -16.05 -25.67
C LYS A 98 -4.56 -16.23 -26.15
N VAL A 99 -3.80 -15.14 -26.15
CA VAL A 99 -2.39 -15.23 -26.50
C VAL A 99 -1.74 -15.87 -25.30
N GLU A 100 -1.53 -17.19 -25.37
CA GLU A 100 -0.68 -17.89 -24.42
C GLU A 100 0.72 -17.27 -24.52
N ILE A 101 1.15 -16.67 -23.41
CA ILE A 101 2.52 -16.18 -23.21
C ILE A 101 3.28 -17.27 -22.48
#